data_AF-A0A0C7N900-F1
#
_entry.id   AF-A0A0C7N900-F1
#
_cell.length_a   1.000
_cell.length_b   1.000
_cell.length_c   1.000
_cell.angle_alpha   90.00
_cell.angle_beta   90.00
_cell.angle_gamma   90.00
#
_symmetry.space_group_name_H-M   'P 1'
#
loop_
_entity.id
_entity.type
_entity.pdbx_description
1 polymer ?
#
loop_
_entity_poly.entity_id
_entity_poly.type
_entity_poly.pdbx_seq_one_letter_code
_entity_poly.pdbx_strand_id
1 'polypeptide(L)'
;MIVTKFDSQNLDNELHNTLWSMVQKHSPIAHSLNFKKALFDTLIFYFSTSTQPGSHTSTYGSSLTGIDFETTKSRLFLANIIIPYLLREIHTKLLSYSTSSKSIATLLEALTEVWSFQTFLQFLATNKGYLSLTHKILRIKPSLETVSSFYASSITSNINFQSTQLLYNAALQFLTNQLLRSTLLTRFLKRTSQIPHKKQGAKAVCPNCGNSPVIPYTSTCCSTPYCYICMLKAIKANECPNCYSQNIQGVPFYAKHRSYQRCSENINFELKTAA
;
A
#
# COMPACT_ATOMS: atom_id res chain seq x y z
N MET A 1 16.38 12.07 -15.87
CA MET A 1 17.75 11.51 -15.96
C MET A 1 18.24 10.92 -14.65
N ILE A 2 18.01 11.56 -13.49
CA ILE A 2 18.31 10.94 -12.17
C ILE A 2 17.34 9.78 -11.89
N VAL A 3 16.05 9.98 -12.16
CA VAL A 3 14.99 8.96 -11.98
C VAL A 3 15.28 7.70 -12.81
N THR A 4 15.72 7.87 -14.05
CA THR A 4 16.00 6.74 -14.96
C THR A 4 17.13 5.85 -14.44
N LYS A 5 18.15 6.45 -13.79
CA LYS A 5 19.26 5.74 -13.14
C LYS A 5 18.76 4.93 -11.96
N PHE A 6 17.92 5.52 -11.11
CA PHE A 6 17.34 4.81 -9.98
C PHE A 6 16.42 3.67 -10.43
N ASP A 7 15.58 3.92 -11.43
CA ASP A 7 14.66 2.93 -11.99
C ASP A 7 15.40 1.75 -12.61
N SER A 8 16.53 1.96 -13.29
CA SER A 8 17.34 0.84 -13.79
C SER A 8 17.79 -0.09 -12.67
N GLN A 9 18.27 0.47 -11.56
CA GLN A 9 18.71 -0.33 -10.42
C GLN A 9 17.51 -1.04 -9.75
N ASN A 10 16.37 -0.37 -9.68
CA ASN A 10 15.16 -0.98 -9.13
C ASN A 10 14.64 -2.13 -9.99
N LEU A 11 14.65 -1.98 -11.32
CA LEU A 11 14.29 -3.05 -12.27
C LEU A 11 15.22 -4.25 -12.16
N ASP A 12 16.52 -4.01 -11.99
CA ASP A 12 17.48 -5.09 -11.73
C ASP A 12 17.14 -5.80 -10.41
N ASN A 13 16.87 -5.07 -9.33
CA ASN A 13 16.48 -5.66 -8.05
C ASN A 13 15.15 -6.45 -8.14
N GLU A 14 14.17 -5.93 -8.88
CA GLU A 14 12.88 -6.59 -9.10
C GLU A 14 13.06 -7.91 -9.86
N LEU A 15 13.90 -7.93 -10.89
CA LEU A 15 14.25 -9.15 -11.62
C LEU A 15 14.85 -10.20 -10.68
N HIS A 16 15.86 -9.82 -9.90
CA HIS A 16 16.53 -10.74 -8.98
C HIS A 16 15.56 -11.28 -7.92
N ASN A 17 14.75 -10.41 -7.31
CA ASN A 17 13.79 -10.81 -6.29
C ASN A 17 12.68 -11.71 -6.84
N THR A 18 12.17 -11.40 -8.04
CA THR A 18 11.11 -12.16 -8.70
C THR A 18 11.60 -13.57 -9.03
N LEU A 19 12.76 -13.68 -9.68
CA LEU A 19 13.38 -14.97 -10.01
C LEU A 19 13.73 -15.76 -8.74
N TRP A 20 14.28 -15.10 -7.72
CA TRP A 20 14.60 -15.74 -6.46
C TRP A 20 13.33 -16.27 -5.77
N SER A 21 12.23 -15.53 -5.78
CA SER A 21 10.96 -15.97 -5.18
C SER A 21 10.40 -17.23 -5.85
N MET A 22 10.56 -17.36 -7.17
CA MET A 22 10.15 -18.56 -7.91
C MET A 22 10.99 -19.78 -7.53
N VAL A 23 12.30 -19.58 -7.37
CA VAL A 23 13.23 -20.65 -6.94
C VAL A 23 12.97 -21.05 -5.50
N GLN A 24 12.77 -20.08 -4.61
CA GLN A 24 12.51 -20.32 -3.20
C GLN A 24 11.21 -21.10 -2.98
N LYS A 25 10.18 -20.86 -3.81
CA LYS A 25 8.93 -21.62 -3.78
C LYS A 25 9.12 -23.13 -3.98
N HIS A 26 10.18 -23.54 -4.69
CA HIS A 26 10.46 -24.93 -5.04
C HIS A 26 11.69 -25.51 -4.33
N SER A 27 12.41 -24.73 -3.52
CA SER A 27 13.62 -25.17 -2.82
C SER A 27 13.38 -25.24 -1.30
N PRO A 28 13.79 -26.32 -0.62
CA PRO A 28 13.75 -26.37 0.85
C PRO A 28 14.71 -25.35 1.46
N ILE A 29 14.31 -24.82 2.63
CA ILE A 29 15.10 -23.88 3.43
C ILE A 29 16.30 -24.65 4.01
N ALA A 30 17.49 -24.41 3.46
CA ALA A 30 18.72 -25.05 3.87
C ALA A 30 19.69 -24.03 4.50
N HIS A 31 20.60 -24.51 5.34
CA HIS A 31 21.64 -23.70 6.01
C HIS A 31 22.57 -22.95 5.02
N SER A 32 22.58 -23.32 3.74
CA SER A 32 23.34 -22.68 2.66
C SER A 32 22.53 -21.67 1.82
N LEU A 33 21.40 -21.16 2.32
CA LEU A 33 20.51 -20.27 1.56
C LEU A 33 21.22 -19.01 1.05
N ASN A 34 22.10 -18.41 1.85
CA ASN A 34 22.86 -17.21 1.43
C ASN A 34 23.82 -17.52 0.28
N PHE A 35 24.53 -18.64 0.34
CA PHE A 35 25.42 -19.06 -0.73
C PHE A 35 24.66 -19.40 -2.01
N LYS A 36 23.53 -20.11 -1.89
CA LYS A 36 22.64 -20.41 -3.02
C LYS A 36 22.10 -19.13 -3.67
N LYS A 37 21.71 -18.14 -2.85
CA LYS A 37 21.26 -16.83 -3.33
C LYS A 37 22.37 -16.11 -4.11
N ALA A 38 23.58 -16.04 -3.56
CA ALA A 38 24.71 -15.38 -4.23
C ALA A 38 25.09 -16.07 -5.56
N LEU A 39 25.04 -17.40 -5.61
CA LEU A 39 25.27 -18.17 -6.84
C LEU A 39 24.18 -17.87 -7.87
N PHE A 40 22.93 -17.81 -7.44
CA PHE A 40 21.80 -17.47 -8.29
C PHE A 40 21.89 -16.04 -8.83
N ASP A 41 22.21 -15.07 -7.98
CA ASP A 41 22.44 -13.68 -8.38
C ASP A 41 23.60 -13.59 -9.39
N THR A 42 24.66 -14.39 -9.21
CA THR A 42 25.79 -14.50 -10.15
C THR A 42 25.35 -15.02 -11.52
N LEU A 43 24.50 -16.05 -11.56
CA LEU A 43 23.97 -16.58 -12.81
C LEU A 43 23.08 -15.55 -13.50
N ILE A 44 22.14 -14.93 -12.78
CA ILE A 44 21.28 -13.89 -13.33
C ILE A 44 22.13 -12.79 -13.93
N PHE A 45 23.09 -12.25 -13.19
CA PHE A 45 23.95 -11.20 -13.68
C PHE A 45 24.74 -11.63 -14.92
N TYR A 46 25.27 -12.85 -14.96
CA TYR A 46 26.03 -13.29 -16.12
C TYR A 46 25.19 -13.32 -17.40
N PHE A 47 23.93 -13.79 -17.30
CA PHE A 47 23.00 -13.87 -18.43
C PHE A 47 22.31 -12.54 -18.75
N SER A 48 22.10 -11.67 -17.77
CA SER A 48 21.38 -10.40 -17.95
C SER A 48 22.28 -9.23 -18.34
N THR A 49 23.60 -9.37 -18.21
CA THR A 49 24.55 -8.30 -18.54
C THR A 49 25.21 -8.50 -19.90
N SER A 50 25.10 -7.46 -20.72
CA SER A 50 25.72 -7.36 -22.03
C SER A 50 26.87 -6.35 -22.02
N THR A 51 27.92 -6.66 -22.78
CA THR A 51 29.05 -5.76 -23.02
C THR A 51 28.89 -5.12 -24.38
N GLN A 52 28.86 -3.79 -24.42
CA GLN A 52 28.86 -3.03 -25.67
C GLN A 52 30.30 -2.66 -26.07
N PRO A 53 30.56 -2.42 -27.37
CA PRO A 53 31.85 -1.91 -27.83
C PRO A 53 32.15 -0.55 -27.19
N GLY A 54 33.38 -0.35 -26.70
CA GLY A 54 33.80 0.93 -26.10
C GLY A 54 33.92 0.96 -24.57
N SER A 55 33.97 -0.19 -23.88
CA SER A 55 33.98 -0.28 -22.40
C SER A 55 32.68 0.19 -21.73
N HIS A 56 31.57 0.06 -22.45
CA HIS A 56 30.23 0.28 -21.92
C HIS A 56 29.59 -1.07 -21.56
N THR A 57 28.92 -1.12 -20.41
CA THR A 57 28.20 -2.31 -19.96
C THR A 57 26.78 -1.93 -19.58
N SER A 58 25.83 -2.76 -20.04
CA SER A 58 24.43 -2.64 -19.68
C SER A 58 23.96 -3.89 -18.95
N THR A 59 23.33 -3.68 -17.81
CA THR A 59 22.43 -4.62 -17.13
C THR A 59 21.05 -4.62 -17.78
N TYR A 60 20.22 -5.58 -17.41
CA TYR A 60 18.81 -5.65 -17.83
C TYR A 60 18.06 -4.34 -17.61
N GLY A 61 18.08 -3.81 -16.38
CA GLY A 61 17.40 -2.57 -16.04
C GLY A 61 17.97 -1.37 -16.79
N SER A 62 19.29 -1.30 -16.94
CA SER A 62 19.94 -0.18 -17.64
C SER A 62 19.68 -0.20 -19.16
N SER A 63 19.63 -1.39 -19.78
CA SER A 63 19.24 -1.54 -21.19
C SER A 63 17.79 -1.10 -21.41
N LEU A 64 16.90 -1.41 -20.46
CA LEU A 64 15.51 -0.97 -20.54
C LEU A 64 15.35 0.54 -20.35
N THR A 65 16.11 1.19 -19.47
CA THR A 65 15.98 2.64 -19.23
C THR A 65 16.83 3.51 -20.16
N GLY A 66 17.75 2.91 -20.94
CA GLY A 66 18.64 3.62 -21.86
C GLY A 66 19.87 4.21 -21.16
N ILE A 67 20.39 3.49 -20.17
CA ILE A 67 21.58 3.86 -19.39
C ILE A 67 22.65 2.82 -19.64
N ASP A 68 23.89 3.29 -19.79
CA ASP A 68 25.06 2.44 -19.85
C ASP A 68 26.04 2.81 -18.75
N PHE A 69 26.83 1.83 -18.32
CA PHE A 69 27.90 2.04 -17.36
C PHE A 69 29.25 2.07 -18.07
N GLU A 70 30.02 3.13 -17.87
CA GLU A 70 31.38 3.31 -18.41
C GLU A 70 32.40 2.39 -17.72
N THR A 71 32.18 1.08 -17.72
CA THR A 71 33.01 0.10 -17.02
C THR A 71 33.04 -1.28 -17.66
N THR A 72 33.96 -2.13 -17.18
CA THR A 72 34.02 -3.54 -17.54
C THR A 72 33.00 -4.37 -16.76
N LYS A 73 32.53 -5.48 -17.38
CA LYS A 73 31.58 -6.42 -16.77
C LYS A 73 32.08 -6.95 -15.42
N SER A 74 33.39 -7.14 -15.28
CA SER A 74 34.03 -7.58 -14.03
C SER A 74 33.91 -6.56 -12.88
N ARG A 75 34.08 -5.26 -13.15
CA ARG A 75 33.95 -4.22 -12.12
C ARG A 75 32.50 -4.06 -11.68
N LEU A 76 31.57 -4.10 -12.64
CA LEU A 76 30.15 -4.05 -12.36
C LEU A 76 29.68 -5.28 -11.56
N PHE A 77 30.18 -6.47 -11.89
CA PHE A 77 29.94 -7.69 -11.12
C PHE A 77 30.43 -7.56 -9.68
N LEU A 78 31.63 -7.02 -9.50
CA LEU A 78 32.22 -6.82 -8.18
C LEU A 78 31.40 -5.81 -7.35
N ALA A 79 30.92 -4.73 -7.98
CA ALA A 79 30.10 -3.70 -7.35
C ALA A 79 28.73 -4.21 -6.87
N ASN A 80 28.07 -5.03 -7.69
CA ASN A 80 26.67 -5.41 -7.50
C ASN A 80 26.48 -6.74 -6.78
N ILE A 81 27.45 -7.66 -6.85
CA ILE A 81 27.31 -9.01 -6.28
C ILE A 81 28.34 -9.27 -5.20
N ILE A 82 29.63 -9.15 -5.53
CA ILE A 82 30.70 -9.55 -4.60
C ILE A 82 30.73 -8.64 -3.38
N ILE A 83 30.79 -7.31 -3.56
CA ILE A 83 30.90 -6.38 -2.43
C ILE A 83 29.68 -6.53 -1.49
N PRO A 84 28.42 -6.51 -1.96
CA PRO A 84 27.27 -6.69 -1.08
C PRO A 84 27.28 -8.03 -0.33
N TYR A 85 27.70 -9.12 -0.99
CA TYR A 85 27.83 -10.43 -0.35
C TYR A 85 28.90 -10.41 0.75
N LEU A 86 30.10 -9.89 0.45
CA LEU A 86 31.20 -9.80 1.40
C LEU A 86 30.85 -8.89 2.58
N LEU A 87 30.23 -7.73 2.33
CA LEU A 87 29.80 -6.81 3.38
C LEU A 87 28.82 -7.50 4.33
N ARG A 88 27.88 -8.30 3.81
CA ARG A 88 26.93 -9.05 4.62
C ARG A 88 27.61 -10.11 5.48
N GLU A 89 28.54 -10.88 4.92
CA GLU A 89 29.30 -11.90 5.65
C GLU A 89 30.26 -11.31 6.70
N ILE A 90 30.87 -10.16 6.41
CA ILE A 90 31.69 -9.43 7.37
C ILE A 90 30.80 -8.92 8.50
N HIS A 91 29.65 -8.33 8.18
CA HIS A 91 28.73 -7.76 9.16
C HIS A 91 28.20 -8.83 10.14
N THR A 92 27.77 -9.99 9.63
CA THR A 92 27.29 -11.10 10.49
C THR A 92 28.39 -11.65 11.40
N LYS A 93 29.62 -11.78 10.89
CA LYS A 93 30.77 -12.23 11.68
C LYS A 93 31.20 -11.20 12.73
N LEU A 94 31.23 -9.93 12.36
CA LEU A 94 31.68 -8.83 13.22
C LEU A 94 30.72 -8.61 14.40
N LEU A 95 29.41 -8.75 14.17
CA LEU A 95 28.38 -8.68 15.20
C LEU A 95 28.36 -9.90 16.14
N SER A 96 28.78 -11.07 15.65
CA SER A 96 28.90 -12.29 16.44
C SER A 96 30.08 -12.24 17.43
N TYR A 97 31.03 -11.32 17.25
CA TYR A 97 32.22 -11.23 18.08
C TYR A 97 32.03 -10.26 19.28
N SER A 98 32.96 -10.31 20.23
CA SER A 98 32.98 -9.63 21.54
C SER A 98 32.46 -8.18 21.57
N THR A 99 32.09 -7.70 22.77
CA THR A 99 31.55 -6.35 23.03
C THR A 99 32.38 -5.21 22.44
N SER A 100 33.71 -5.30 22.44
CA SER A 100 34.59 -4.28 21.82
C SER A 100 34.49 -4.23 20.28
N SER A 101 34.23 -5.37 19.63
CA SER A 101 34.00 -5.44 18.18
C SER A 101 32.69 -4.78 17.78
N LYS A 102 31.68 -4.85 18.66
CA LYS A 102 30.37 -4.23 18.42
C LYS A 102 30.47 -2.70 18.35
N SER A 103 31.25 -2.06 19.22
CA SER A 103 31.45 -0.61 19.17
C SER A 103 32.14 -0.16 17.88
N ILE A 104 33.15 -0.91 17.41
CA ILE A 104 33.83 -0.64 16.14
C ILE A 104 32.87 -0.87 14.96
N ALA A 105 32.06 -1.93 15.01
CA ALA A 105 31.04 -2.21 14.00
C ALA A 105 30.03 -1.06 13.88
N THR A 106 29.49 -0.59 15.01
CA THR A 106 28.53 0.52 15.02
C THR A 106 29.13 1.84 14.53
N LEU A 107 30.42 2.09 14.81
CA LEU A 107 31.11 3.28 14.32
C LEU A 107 31.35 3.20 12.81
N LEU A 108 31.75 2.03 12.30
CA LEU A 108 31.89 1.80 10.87
C LEU A 108 30.54 1.92 10.15
N GLU A 109 29.48 1.38 10.73
CA GLU A 109 28.11 1.51 10.21
C GLU A 109 27.71 2.98 10.08
N ALA A 110 27.86 3.76 11.16
CA ALA A 110 27.58 5.21 11.15
C ALA A 110 28.41 5.96 10.09
N LEU A 111 29.71 5.65 9.96
CA LEU A 111 30.57 6.25 8.93
C LEU A 111 30.10 5.87 7.51
N THR A 112 29.73 4.62 7.30
CA THR A 112 29.21 4.17 5.99
C THR A 112 27.87 4.82 5.66
N GLU A 113 26.99 5.01 6.64
CA GLU A 113 25.72 5.72 6.46
C GLU A 113 25.94 7.18 6.09
N VAL A 114 26.78 7.90 6.83
CA VAL A 114 27.14 9.29 6.52
C VAL A 114 27.73 9.41 5.11
N TRP A 115 28.61 8.48 4.73
CA TRP A 115 29.24 8.52 3.41
C TRP A 115 28.27 8.14 2.29
N SER A 116 27.35 7.21 2.56
CA SER A 116 26.27 6.86 1.65
C SER A 116 25.32 8.04 1.44
N PHE A 117 24.97 8.75 2.51
CA PHE A 117 24.13 9.94 2.47
C PHE A 117 24.81 11.08 1.72
N GLN A 118 26.10 11.32 1.96
CA GLN A 118 26.87 12.27 1.17
C GLN A 118 26.91 11.91 -0.32
N THR A 119 27.04 10.62 -0.63
CA THR A 119 27.04 10.13 -2.02
C THR A 119 25.68 10.29 -2.67
N PHE A 120 24.60 10.05 -1.93
CA PHE A 120 23.23 10.29 -2.36
C PHE A 120 22.96 11.79 -2.58
N LEU A 121 23.38 12.67 -1.67
CA LEU A 121 23.28 14.11 -1.87
C LEU A 121 24.07 14.57 -3.09
N GLN A 122 25.28 14.04 -3.29
CA GLN A 122 26.07 14.32 -4.48
C GLN A 122 25.35 13.85 -5.76
N PHE A 123 24.69 12.70 -5.72
CA PHE A 123 23.88 12.18 -6.82
C PHE A 123 22.66 13.05 -7.13
N LEU A 124 21.98 13.57 -6.11
CA LEU A 124 20.88 14.52 -6.28
C LEU A 124 21.35 15.88 -6.81
N ALA A 125 22.46 16.38 -6.28
CA ALA A 125 23.00 17.69 -6.64
C ALA A 125 23.68 17.69 -8.02
N THR A 126 24.29 16.57 -8.42
CA THR A 126 25.02 16.45 -9.69
C THR A 126 24.49 15.32 -10.55
N ASN A 127 24.11 15.65 -11.79
CA ASN A 127 23.65 14.67 -12.77
C ASN A 127 24.74 13.63 -13.17
N LYS A 128 26.00 13.88 -12.80
CA LYS A 128 27.17 13.00 -12.97
C LYS A 128 27.54 12.20 -11.71
N GLY A 129 26.68 12.20 -10.70
CA GLY A 129 26.93 11.47 -9.45
C GLY A 129 26.92 9.95 -9.62
N TYR A 130 27.48 9.27 -8.62
CA TYR A 130 27.49 7.81 -8.51
C TYR A 130 26.17 7.30 -7.93
N LEU A 131 25.67 6.16 -8.41
CA LEU A 131 24.41 5.57 -7.94
C LEU A 131 24.48 5.08 -6.49
N SER A 132 25.62 4.52 -6.08
CA SER A 132 25.82 4.02 -4.73
C SER A 132 27.26 4.25 -4.27
N LEU A 133 27.49 4.01 -2.97
CA LEU A 133 28.83 4.05 -2.40
C LEU A 133 29.77 3.03 -3.08
N THR A 134 29.28 1.83 -3.42
CA THR A 134 30.09 0.81 -4.12
C THR A 134 30.48 1.26 -5.53
N HIS A 135 29.54 1.90 -6.25
CA HIS A 135 29.82 2.52 -7.55
C HIS A 135 30.81 3.69 -7.42
N LYS A 136 30.75 4.46 -6.33
CA LYS A 136 31.70 5.56 -6.06
C LYS A 136 33.11 5.04 -5.78
N ILE A 137 33.24 4.01 -4.94
CA ILE A 137 34.53 3.38 -4.62
C ILE A 137 35.19 2.82 -5.88
N LEU A 138 34.41 2.16 -6.74
CA LEU A 138 34.90 1.56 -7.98
C LEU A 138 34.93 2.52 -9.18
N ARG A 139 34.56 3.79 -8.97
CA ARG A 139 34.51 4.85 -9.99
C ARG A 139 33.64 4.49 -11.21
N ILE A 140 32.52 3.81 -10.97
CA ILE A 140 31.56 3.39 -12.00
C ILE A 140 30.62 4.55 -12.31
N LYS A 141 30.70 5.10 -13.51
CA LYS A 141 29.86 6.23 -13.92
C LYS A 141 28.72 5.76 -14.82
N PRO A 142 27.47 6.15 -14.51
CA PRO A 142 26.34 5.94 -15.41
C PRO A 142 26.31 7.05 -16.47
N SER A 143 26.48 6.68 -17.74
CA SER A 143 26.29 7.52 -18.92
C SER A 143 24.87 7.33 -19.46
N LEU A 144 24.21 8.43 -19.83
CA LEU A 144 22.94 8.37 -20.54
C LEU A 144 23.25 8.61 -22.02
N GLU A 145 23.14 7.58 -22.85
CA GLU A 145 23.31 7.75 -24.30
C GLU A 145 22.00 8.21 -24.95
N THR A 146 20.93 7.44 -24.77
CA THR A 146 19.59 7.79 -25.28
C THR A 146 18.53 7.17 -24.38
N VAL A 147 17.51 7.96 -24.00
CA VAL A 147 16.37 7.40 -23.25
C VAL A 147 15.64 6.41 -24.15
N SER A 148 15.47 5.17 -23.69
CA SER A 148 14.84 4.15 -24.52
C SER A 148 13.39 4.55 -24.84
N SER A 149 13.00 4.39 -26.11
CA SER A 149 11.63 4.72 -26.57
C SER A 149 10.59 3.87 -25.84
N PHE A 150 10.95 2.63 -25.51
CA PHE A 150 10.14 1.72 -24.71
C PHE A 150 9.87 2.25 -23.29
N TYR A 151 10.90 2.71 -22.59
CA TYR A 151 10.77 3.21 -21.22
C TYR A 151 10.05 4.56 -21.18
N ALA A 152 10.36 5.46 -22.12
CA ALA A 152 9.62 6.71 -22.27
C ALA A 152 8.12 6.44 -22.50
N SER A 153 7.79 5.55 -23.43
CA SER A 153 6.39 5.19 -23.73
C SER A 153 5.70 4.53 -22.53
N SER A 154 6.40 3.66 -21.81
CA SER A 154 5.87 2.99 -20.61
C SER A 154 5.58 3.96 -19.47
N ILE A 155 6.50 4.88 -19.18
CA ILE A 155 6.26 5.92 -18.17
C ILE A 155 5.12 6.82 -18.59
N THR A 156 5.14 7.32 -19.83
CA THR A 156 4.07 8.20 -20.32
C THR A 156 2.72 7.51 -20.25
N SER A 157 2.65 6.22 -20.59
CA SER A 157 1.43 5.42 -20.47
C SER A 157 0.97 5.26 -19.03
N ASN A 158 1.90 4.99 -18.10
CA ASN A 158 1.58 4.87 -16.68
C ASN A 158 1.09 6.21 -16.09
N ILE A 159 1.75 7.32 -16.42
CA ILE A 159 1.32 8.66 -16.01
C ILE A 159 -0.07 8.95 -16.56
N ASN A 160 -0.30 8.72 -17.85
CA ASN A 160 -1.60 8.94 -18.48
C ASN A 160 -2.70 8.09 -17.83
N PHE A 161 -2.40 6.83 -17.50
CA PHE A 161 -3.33 5.94 -16.81
C PHE A 161 -3.68 6.46 -15.42
N GLN A 162 -2.67 6.82 -14.60
CA GLN A 162 -2.89 7.37 -13.26
C GLN A 162 -3.65 8.70 -13.30
N SER A 163 -3.31 9.60 -14.22
CA SER A 163 -4.03 10.86 -14.43
C SER A 163 -5.48 10.62 -14.84
N THR A 164 -5.73 9.62 -15.70
CA THR A 164 -7.08 9.25 -16.11
C THR A 164 -7.88 8.66 -14.95
N GLN A 165 -7.28 7.83 -14.10
CA GLN A 165 -7.91 7.32 -12.88
C GLN A 165 -8.27 8.43 -11.90
N LEU A 166 -7.37 9.39 -11.68
CA LEU A 166 -7.62 10.56 -10.84
C LEU A 166 -8.75 11.42 -11.43
N LEU A 167 -8.78 11.60 -12.75
CA LEU A 167 -9.86 12.31 -13.42
C LEU A 167 -11.20 11.60 -13.24
N TYR A 168 -11.25 10.27 -13.41
CA TYR A 168 -12.48 9.51 -13.17
C TYR A 168 -12.93 9.60 -11.71
N ASN A 169 -12.00 9.49 -10.76
CA ASN A 169 -12.32 9.64 -9.34
C ASN A 169 -12.84 11.06 -9.02
N ALA A 170 -12.21 12.10 -9.57
CA ALA A 170 -12.65 13.48 -9.41
C ALA A 170 -14.02 13.72 -10.07
N ALA A 171 -14.24 13.17 -11.27
CA ALA A 171 -15.52 13.26 -11.98
C ALA A 171 -16.64 12.57 -11.19
N LEU A 172 -16.40 11.38 -10.63
CA LEU A 172 -17.36 10.68 -9.78
C LEU A 172 -17.65 11.47 -8.50
N GLN A 173 -16.63 12.05 -7.86
CA GLN A 173 -16.82 12.90 -6.67
C GLN A 173 -17.60 14.17 -7.01
N PHE A 174 -17.32 14.81 -8.14
CA PHE A 174 -18.05 15.98 -8.62
C PHE A 174 -19.52 15.63 -8.92
N LEU A 175 -19.78 14.54 -9.63
CA LEU A 175 -21.12 14.06 -9.94
C LEU A 175 -21.90 13.76 -8.65
N THR A 176 -21.25 13.12 -7.68
CA THR A 176 -21.87 12.79 -6.39
C THR A 176 -22.14 14.03 -5.53
N ASN A 177 -21.22 15.00 -5.52
CA ASN A 177 -21.37 16.20 -4.71
C ASN A 177 -22.28 17.27 -5.34
N GLN A 178 -22.38 17.35 -6.66
CA GLN A 178 -23.16 18.39 -7.35
C GLN A 178 -24.51 17.89 -7.87
N LEU A 179 -24.59 16.69 -8.45
CA LEU A 179 -25.84 16.19 -9.06
C LEU A 179 -26.73 15.48 -8.03
N LEU A 180 -26.16 14.64 -7.15
CA LEU A 180 -26.93 13.89 -6.14
C LEU A 180 -27.35 14.74 -4.92
N ARG A 181 -26.66 15.86 -4.65
CA ARG A 181 -27.09 16.88 -3.67
C ARG A 181 -27.99 17.95 -4.24
N SER A 182 -28.23 17.97 -5.55
CA SER A 182 -29.15 18.94 -6.13
C SER A 182 -30.55 18.71 -5.54
N THR A 183 -31.12 19.77 -4.97
CA THR A 183 -32.45 19.80 -4.36
C THR A 183 -33.56 19.43 -5.36
N LEU A 184 -33.27 19.52 -6.66
CA LEU A 184 -34.15 19.15 -7.76
C LEU A 184 -34.25 17.63 -7.95
N LEU A 185 -33.13 16.89 -7.99
CA LEU A 185 -33.17 15.42 -8.10
C LEU A 185 -33.77 14.77 -6.85
N THR A 186 -33.47 15.30 -5.67
CA THR A 186 -34.07 14.81 -4.41
C THR A 186 -35.57 15.12 -4.34
N ARG A 187 -36.05 16.23 -4.92
CA ARG A 187 -37.51 16.51 -5.08
C ARG A 187 -38.18 15.59 -6.11
N PHE A 188 -37.49 15.25 -7.21
CA PHE A 188 -38.02 14.31 -8.19
C PHE A 188 -38.04 12.86 -7.67
N LEU A 189 -37.02 12.42 -6.93
CA LEU A 189 -36.92 11.08 -6.36
C LEU A 189 -37.78 10.88 -5.10
N LYS A 190 -38.04 11.93 -4.30
CA LYS A 190 -38.96 11.85 -3.14
C LYS A 190 -40.44 11.82 -3.51
N ARG A 191 -40.80 11.93 -4.80
CA ARG A 191 -42.20 11.87 -5.24
C ARG A 191 -42.70 10.44 -5.46
N THR A 192 -42.33 9.52 -4.56
CA THR A 192 -42.86 8.15 -4.54
C THR A 192 -43.69 7.97 -3.26
N SER A 193 -44.99 8.15 -3.43
CA SER A 193 -46.12 7.61 -2.64
C SER A 193 -45.94 7.48 -1.12
N GLN A 194 -46.54 8.42 -0.37
CA GLN A 194 -47.08 8.09 0.95
C GLN A 194 -48.23 7.10 0.75
N ILE A 195 -47.98 5.83 1.05
CA ILE A 195 -49.01 4.79 1.07
C ILE A 195 -49.77 4.96 2.40
N PRO A 196 -51.10 5.13 2.38
CA PRO A 196 -51.89 5.24 3.60
C PRO A 196 -51.91 3.89 4.33
N HIS A 197 -51.31 3.82 5.52
CA HIS A 197 -51.26 2.59 6.32
C HIS A 197 -52.61 2.30 6.97
N LYS A 198 -53.29 1.28 6.43
CA LYS A 198 -54.38 0.53 7.07
C LYS A 198 -53.81 -0.18 8.32
N LYS A 199 -54.42 0.03 9.49
CA LYS A 199 -54.17 -0.76 10.70
C LYS A 199 -54.51 -2.23 10.42
N GLN A 200 -53.51 -3.12 10.41
CA GLN A 200 -53.73 -4.57 10.38
C GLN A 200 -52.79 -5.29 11.33
N GLY A 201 -53.36 -6.30 11.97
CA GLY A 201 -52.85 -6.97 13.17
C GLY A 201 -51.56 -7.78 12.97
N ALA A 202 -50.80 -7.82 14.06
CA ALA A 202 -50.16 -9.02 14.61
C ALA A 202 -49.48 -9.97 13.61
N LYS A 203 -48.48 -9.49 12.87
CA LYS A 203 -47.32 -10.29 12.45
C LYS A 203 -46.06 -9.44 12.59
N ALA A 204 -44.96 -10.03 13.07
CA ALA A 204 -43.69 -9.37 13.38
C ALA A 204 -42.94 -8.87 12.13
N VAL A 205 -43.51 -7.88 11.44
CA VAL A 205 -42.99 -7.30 10.20
C VAL A 205 -42.48 -5.89 10.47
N CYS A 206 -41.37 -5.52 9.81
CA CYS A 206 -40.82 -4.18 9.97
C CYS A 206 -41.71 -3.13 9.27
N PRO A 207 -42.18 -2.09 9.98
CA PRO A 207 -43.10 -1.09 9.41
C PRO A 207 -42.44 -0.18 8.36
N ASN A 208 -41.11 -0.14 8.28
CA ASN A 208 -40.38 0.71 7.35
C ASN A 208 -40.12 0.04 5.98
N CYS A 209 -40.00 -1.29 5.93
CA CYS A 209 -39.70 -2.02 4.70
C CYS A 209 -40.71 -3.12 4.36
N GLY A 210 -41.69 -3.39 5.22
CA GLY A 210 -42.71 -4.42 5.00
C GLY A 210 -42.18 -5.86 5.01
N ASN A 211 -40.89 -6.07 5.30
CA ASN A 211 -40.24 -7.38 5.31
C ASN A 211 -40.04 -7.91 6.75
N SER A 212 -39.86 -9.22 6.87
CA SER A 212 -39.45 -9.85 8.12
C SER A 212 -38.03 -9.38 8.50
N PRO A 213 -37.79 -8.91 9.74
CA PRO A 213 -36.51 -8.34 10.12
C PRO A 213 -35.40 -9.38 10.24
N VAL A 214 -34.37 -9.24 9.41
CA VAL A 214 -33.09 -9.94 9.57
C VAL A 214 -32.29 -9.18 10.63
N ILE A 215 -32.06 -9.82 11.79
CA ILE A 215 -31.54 -9.22 13.04
C ILE A 215 -32.52 -8.16 13.62
N PRO A 216 -33.55 -8.60 14.35
CA PRO A 216 -34.60 -7.71 14.85
C PRO A 216 -34.14 -6.81 15.99
N TYR A 217 -34.44 -5.52 15.85
CA TYR A 217 -34.34 -4.51 16.89
C TYR A 217 -35.75 -4.05 17.28
N THR A 218 -36.01 -3.89 18.57
CA THR A 218 -37.27 -3.33 19.07
C THR A 218 -37.09 -1.87 19.43
N SER A 219 -38.04 -1.05 18.98
CA SER A 219 -38.11 0.35 19.43
C SER A 219 -38.52 0.42 20.90
N THR A 220 -37.89 1.28 21.69
CA THR A 220 -38.30 1.54 23.07
C THR A 220 -39.68 2.19 23.19
N CYS A 221 -40.06 3.02 22.23
CA CYS A 221 -41.29 3.82 22.27
C CYS A 221 -42.59 3.01 22.02
N CYS A 222 -42.59 2.05 21.09
CA CYS A 222 -43.78 1.27 20.73
C CYS A 222 -43.55 -0.25 20.63
N SER A 223 -42.39 -0.74 21.09
CA SER A 223 -42.01 -2.16 21.09
C SER A 223 -42.18 -2.87 19.74
N THR A 224 -42.13 -2.13 18.63
CA THR A 224 -42.31 -2.68 17.29
C THR A 224 -40.98 -3.21 16.76
N PRO A 225 -40.95 -4.37 16.08
CA PRO A 225 -39.72 -4.91 15.53
C PRO A 225 -39.33 -4.19 14.23
N TYR A 226 -38.03 -3.90 14.08
CA TYR A 226 -37.41 -3.28 12.92
C TYR A 226 -36.20 -4.10 12.48
N CYS A 227 -35.85 -4.04 11.19
CA CYS A 227 -34.53 -4.45 10.73
C CYS A 227 -33.49 -3.48 11.31
N TYR A 228 -32.26 -3.97 11.58
CA TYR A 228 -31.15 -3.13 12.05
C TYR A 228 -30.98 -1.82 11.24
N ILE A 229 -30.91 -1.93 9.91
CA ILE A 229 -30.73 -0.77 9.02
C ILE A 229 -31.93 0.18 9.08
N CYS A 230 -33.15 -0.34 9.23
CA CYS A 230 -34.37 0.47 9.31
C CYS A 230 -34.47 1.22 10.65
N MET A 231 -34.01 0.60 11.75
CA MET A 231 -33.92 1.26 13.04
C MET A 231 -32.92 2.41 13.01
N LEU A 232 -31.74 2.22 12.41
CA LEU A 232 -30.74 3.30 12.26
C LEU A 232 -31.27 4.49 11.45
N LYS A 233 -32.04 4.21 10.39
CA LYS A 233 -32.69 5.27 9.60
C LYS A 233 -33.72 6.04 10.43
N ALA A 234 -34.52 5.36 11.24
CA ALA A 234 -35.52 5.98 12.10
C ALA A 234 -34.90 6.80 13.24
N ILE A 235 -33.81 6.31 13.86
CA ILE A 235 -33.03 7.07 14.85
C ILE A 235 -32.42 8.32 14.21
N LYS A 236 -31.83 8.20 13.02
CA LYS A 236 -31.28 9.36 12.29
C LYS A 236 -32.35 10.38 11.91
N ALA A 237 -33.59 9.94 11.69
CA ALA A 237 -34.73 10.81 11.41
C ALA A 237 -35.35 11.42 12.68
N ASN A 238 -34.94 10.99 13.89
CA ASN A 238 -35.54 11.37 15.17
C ASN A 238 -37.08 11.22 15.18
N GLU A 239 -37.61 10.21 14.48
CA GLU A 239 -39.05 9.99 14.40
C GLU A 239 -39.34 8.51 14.19
N CYS A 240 -40.23 7.96 15.03
CA CYS A 240 -40.69 6.59 14.89
C CYS A 240 -41.79 6.50 13.81
N PRO A 241 -41.61 5.71 12.73
CA PRO A 241 -42.61 5.62 11.67
C PRO A 241 -43.91 4.92 12.11
N ASN A 242 -43.92 4.23 13.27
CA ASN A 242 -45.10 3.55 13.78
C ASN A 242 -45.92 4.38 14.79
N CYS A 243 -45.25 5.13 15.68
CA CYS A 243 -45.91 5.90 16.74
C CYS A 243 -45.62 7.41 16.71
N TYR A 244 -44.86 7.89 15.73
CA TYR A 244 -44.48 9.30 15.55
C TYR A 244 -43.80 9.94 16.77
N SER A 245 -43.25 9.12 17.67
CA SER A 245 -42.48 9.59 18.82
C SER A 245 -41.08 10.05 18.38
N GLN A 246 -40.64 11.18 18.92
CA GLN A 246 -39.31 11.75 18.66
C GLN A 246 -38.19 11.11 19.51
N ASN A 247 -38.56 10.33 20.54
CA ASN A 247 -37.62 9.66 21.42
C ASN A 247 -37.54 8.17 21.04
N ILE A 248 -36.92 7.90 19.89
CA ILE A 248 -36.72 6.54 19.39
C ILE A 248 -35.34 6.02 19.78
N GLN A 249 -35.32 4.90 20.51
CA GLN A 249 -34.10 4.12 20.76
C GLN A 249 -34.35 2.67 20.32
N GLY A 250 -33.30 2.02 19.84
CA GLY A 250 -33.35 0.62 19.40
C GLY A 250 -32.64 -0.29 20.38
N VAL A 251 -33.36 -1.30 20.89
CA VAL A 251 -32.78 -2.37 21.72
C VAL A 251 -32.78 -3.66 20.89
N PRO A 252 -31.67 -4.43 20.86
CA PRO A 252 -31.66 -5.70 20.15
C PRO A 252 -32.65 -6.67 20.80
N PHE A 253 -33.44 -7.38 20.01
CA PHE A 253 -34.47 -8.29 20.52
C PHE A 253 -33.90 -9.38 21.44
N TYR A 254 -32.67 -9.84 21.18
CA TYR A 254 -31.97 -10.83 21.99
C TYR A 254 -31.44 -10.30 23.34
N ALA A 255 -31.37 -8.98 23.55
CA ALA A 255 -30.96 -8.39 24.83
C ALA A 255 -32.07 -8.42 25.88
N LYS A 256 -33.34 -8.62 25.47
CA LYS A 256 -34.50 -8.60 26.38
C LYS A 256 -34.62 -9.84 27.27
N HIS A 257 -33.81 -10.87 27.06
CA HIS A 257 -33.82 -12.13 27.85
C HIS A 257 -32.79 -12.18 29.00
N ARG A 258 -32.07 -11.08 29.30
CA ARG A 258 -31.23 -10.97 30.50
C ARG A 258 -31.68 -9.82 31.38
N SER A 259 -32.61 -10.10 32.28
CA SER A 259 -32.82 -9.26 33.45
C SER A 259 -33.12 -10.14 34.65
N TYR A 260 -32.06 -10.71 35.24
CA TYR A 260 -31.90 -10.83 36.70
C TYR A 260 -30.50 -11.36 37.03
N GLN A 261 -29.48 -10.51 36.93
CA GLN A 261 -28.36 -10.58 37.87
C GLN A 261 -27.61 -9.24 37.88
N ARG A 262 -27.45 -8.74 39.10
CA ARG A 262 -26.70 -7.53 39.47
C ARG A 262 -25.39 -7.44 38.69
N CYS A 263 -25.11 -6.27 38.15
CA CYS A 263 -23.98 -5.45 38.62
C CYS A 263 -24.19 -4.02 38.09
N SER A 264 -24.28 -3.10 39.04
CA SER A 264 -23.98 -1.70 38.85
C SER A 264 -22.57 -1.58 38.29
N GLU A 265 -22.42 -1.12 37.05
CA GLU A 265 -21.20 -0.46 36.63
C GLU A 265 -21.55 0.55 35.54
N ASN A 266 -21.29 1.81 35.87
CA ASN A 266 -21.40 2.95 34.99
C ASN A 266 -20.60 2.71 33.71
N ILE A 267 -21.27 2.71 32.56
CA ILE A 267 -20.61 2.97 31.28
C ILE A 267 -21.33 4.16 30.66
N ASN A 268 -20.86 5.35 31.04
CA ASN A 268 -21.02 6.57 30.27
C ASN A 268 -20.37 6.36 28.90
N PHE A 269 -21.19 6.24 27.84
CA PHE A 269 -20.71 6.47 26.48
C PHE A 269 -20.88 7.96 26.18
N GLU A 270 -19.91 8.77 26.63
CA GLU A 270 -19.70 10.11 26.12
C GLU A 270 -19.28 10.02 24.65
N LEU A 271 -20.21 10.30 23.74
CA LEU A 271 -19.87 10.77 22.40
C LEU A 271 -19.38 12.22 22.54
N LYS A 272 -18.07 12.38 22.80
CA LYS A 272 -17.40 13.67 22.63
C LYS A 272 -17.57 14.12 21.18
N THR A 273 -18.28 15.22 21.05
CA THR A 273 -18.30 16.13 19.93
C THR A 273 -16.88 16.53 19.54
N ALA A 274 -16.50 16.28 18.29
CA ALA A 274 -15.47 17.02 17.60
C ALA A 274 -16.18 18.06 16.71
N ALA A 275 -16.42 19.23 17.28
CA ALA A 275 -16.59 20.53 16.63
C ALA A 275 -16.51 21.59 17.73
#